data_AF-A0A5B0Q1H6-F1
#
_entry.id   AF-A0A5B0Q1H6-F1
#
_cell.length_a   1.000
_cell.length_b   1.000
_cell.length_c   1.000
_cell.angle_alpha   90.00
_cell.angle_beta   90.00
_cell.angle_gamma   90.00
#
_symmetry.space_group_name_H-M   'P 1'
#
loop_
_entity.id
_entity.type
_entity.pdbx_description
1 polymer ?
#
loop_
_entity_poly.entity_id
_entity_poly.type
_entity_poly.pdbx_seq_one_letter_code
_entity_poly.pdbx_strand_id
1 'polypeptide(L)'
;MLFLVVILQAVMILVTLSGGWHFARTHSSAFVTGNLLVTIAIRSEWVMRLLYWFSIKLFRIWTPLKFRVIVVAILYHIGGLHSGCGIGAMMWLILAWTEHILNKNLYHYLVLASLCLSMTVTVATCFFATPLIRALHHNLFEITHRFLGWLGIITGLIFVITSSWWDVNTQSWRASGKHLVGQEEFWFMIFIMPLVVGQWITVRNVPVTVQAPSNKASIIRVPGGLTSGLHTRVSRGGLREWHIFGSISEGKHADCHYIVMAVQGGFTRAMNEDQPETLYTKTWKVNMLYKKKYFIISFPGSSFPNSSLPSPPPQKSHVDCHIFLDFSTGE
;
A
#
# COMPACT_ATOMS: atom_id res chain seq x y z
N MET A 1 2.77 -8.23 14.63
CA MET A 1 2.88 -8.96 13.33
C MET A 1 4.26 -8.82 12.68
N LEU A 2 4.79 -7.60 12.53
CA LEU A 2 6.13 -7.36 11.95
C LEU A 2 7.22 -8.30 12.49
N PHE A 3 7.47 -8.26 13.80
CA PHE A 3 8.50 -9.07 14.43
C PHE A 3 8.30 -10.57 14.22
N LEU A 4 7.05 -11.05 14.26
CA LEU A 4 6.73 -12.45 14.01
C LEU A 4 7.16 -12.88 12.60
N VAL A 5 6.85 -12.08 11.58
CA VAL A 5 7.23 -12.37 10.19
C VAL A 5 8.75 -12.33 10.05
N VAL A 6 9.42 -11.33 10.59
CA VAL A 6 10.89 -11.21 10.51
C VAL A 6 11.59 -12.37 11.23
N ILE A 7 11.14 -12.75 12.42
CA ILE A 7 11.70 -13.88 13.17
C ILE A 7 11.51 -15.17 12.39
N LEU A 8 10.32 -15.40 11.83
CA LEU A 8 10.06 -16.58 10.99
C LEU A 8 11.01 -16.64 9.79
N GLN A 9 11.18 -15.52 9.09
CA GLN A 9 12.11 -15.41 7.95
C GLN A 9 13.56 -15.65 8.35
N ALA A 10 13.99 -15.10 9.50
CA ALA A 10 15.31 -15.31 10.05
C ALA A 10 15.56 -16.79 10.38
N VAL A 11 14.61 -17.46 11.03
CA VAL A 11 14.69 -18.89 11.34
C VAL A 11 14.80 -19.73 10.07
N MET A 12 13.98 -19.43 9.04
CA MET A 12 14.06 -20.13 7.76
C MET A 12 15.43 -19.96 7.08
N ILE A 13 16.01 -18.76 7.13
CA ILE A 13 17.37 -18.51 6.60
C ILE A 13 18.42 -19.26 7.41
N LEU A 14 18.32 -19.28 8.74
CA LEU A 14 19.26 -20.03 9.59
C LEU A 14 19.20 -21.53 9.32
N VAL A 15 18.00 -22.10 9.16
CA VAL A 15 17.83 -23.52 8.77
C VAL A 15 18.43 -23.77 7.39
N THR A 16 18.25 -22.86 6.45
CA THR A 16 18.82 -22.93 5.09
C THR A 16 20.35 -22.92 5.12
N LEU A 17 20.95 -22.00 5.88
CA LEU A 17 22.40 -21.89 6.08
C LEU A 17 23.00 -23.10 6.80
N SER A 18 22.28 -23.71 7.75
CA SER A 18 22.71 -24.95 8.42
C SER A 18 22.67 -26.19 7.53
N GLY A 19 22.22 -26.06 6.28
CA GLY A 19 22.08 -27.16 5.32
C GLY A 19 20.78 -27.96 5.46
N GLY A 20 19.92 -27.61 6.42
CA GLY A 20 18.66 -28.32 6.70
C GLY A 20 17.58 -28.16 5.64
N TRP A 21 17.69 -27.16 4.74
CA TRP A 21 16.70 -26.92 3.69
C TRP A 21 17.34 -26.76 2.30
N HIS A 22 17.41 -27.86 1.55
CA HIS A 22 17.97 -27.86 0.19
C HIS A 22 17.14 -27.00 -0.78
N PHE A 23 15.81 -27.12 -0.73
CA PHE A 23 14.91 -26.39 -1.64
C PHE A 23 15.09 -24.86 -1.54
N ALA A 24 15.25 -24.32 -0.32
CA ALA A 24 15.44 -22.89 -0.11
C ALA A 24 16.79 -22.36 -0.63
N ARG A 25 17.84 -23.20 -0.64
CA ARG A 25 19.14 -22.84 -1.23
C ARG A 25 19.07 -22.72 -2.75
N THR A 26 18.32 -23.61 -3.40
CA THR A 26 18.24 -23.61 -4.87
C THR A 26 17.20 -22.64 -5.42
N HIS A 27 16.25 -22.17 -4.60
CA HIS A 27 15.15 -21.28 -5.00
C HIS A 27 15.14 -19.96 -4.19
N SER A 28 16.31 -19.45 -3.81
CA SER A 28 16.41 -18.22 -3.01
C SER A 28 15.78 -17.00 -3.70
N SER A 29 15.86 -16.93 -5.04
CA SER A 29 15.18 -15.93 -5.88
C SER A 29 13.64 -15.95 -5.73
N ALA A 30 13.05 -17.14 -5.62
CA ALA A 30 11.61 -17.32 -5.42
C ALA A 30 11.19 -16.82 -4.02
N PHE A 31 11.99 -17.04 -2.98
CA PHE A 31 11.72 -16.49 -1.64
C PHE A 31 11.79 -14.96 -1.61
N VAL A 32 12.74 -14.35 -2.34
CA VAL A 32 12.82 -12.88 -2.49
C VAL A 32 11.55 -12.35 -3.16
N THR A 33 11.25 -12.85 -4.35
CA THR A 33 10.14 -12.35 -5.19
C THR A 33 8.77 -12.68 -4.59
N GLY A 34 8.62 -13.81 -3.92
CA GLY A 34 7.41 -14.15 -3.15
C GLY A 34 7.17 -13.20 -1.98
N ASN A 35 8.23 -12.84 -1.24
CA ASN A 35 8.12 -11.83 -0.19
C ASN A 35 7.79 -10.43 -0.75
N LEU A 36 8.38 -10.05 -1.89
CA LEU A 36 8.01 -8.82 -2.59
C LEU A 36 6.55 -8.83 -3.05
N LEU A 37 6.06 -9.95 -3.58
CA LEU A 37 4.67 -10.11 -4.01
C LEU A 37 3.73 -9.88 -2.83
N VAL A 38 3.94 -10.53 -1.69
CA VAL A 38 3.11 -10.32 -0.48
C VAL A 38 3.17 -8.87 -0.02
N THR A 39 4.39 -8.31 0.05
CA THR A 39 4.63 -6.91 0.46
C THR A 39 3.82 -5.92 -0.38
N ILE A 40 3.78 -6.11 -1.70
CA ILE A 40 3.08 -5.22 -2.64
C ILE A 40 1.57 -5.53 -2.63
N ALA A 41 1.18 -6.80 -2.59
CA ALA A 41 -0.21 -7.23 -2.63
C ALA A 41 -1.02 -6.60 -1.50
N ILE A 42 -0.54 -6.62 -0.27
CA ILE A 42 -1.31 -6.07 0.87
C ILE A 42 -1.35 -4.54 0.91
N ARG A 43 -0.57 -3.85 0.07
CA ARG A 43 -0.72 -2.41 -0.18
C ARG A 43 -1.70 -2.10 -1.31
N SER A 44 -2.10 -3.11 -2.08
CA SER A 44 -3.11 -2.96 -3.12
C SER A 44 -4.50 -2.85 -2.52
N GLU A 45 -5.19 -1.76 -2.83
CA GLU A 45 -6.59 -1.54 -2.43
C GLU A 45 -7.51 -2.68 -2.89
N TRP A 46 -7.24 -3.29 -4.04
CA TRP A 46 -8.02 -4.40 -4.59
C TRP A 46 -7.89 -5.65 -3.72
N VAL A 47 -6.66 -6.00 -3.36
CA VAL A 47 -6.36 -7.16 -2.51
C VAL A 47 -6.92 -6.94 -1.11
N MET A 48 -6.69 -5.76 -0.52
CA MET A 48 -7.22 -5.43 0.80
C MET A 48 -8.75 -5.51 0.83
N ARG A 49 -9.43 -4.95 -0.17
CA ARG A 49 -10.89 -5.05 -0.29
C ARG A 49 -11.34 -6.51 -0.41
N LEU A 50 -10.66 -7.32 -1.21
CA LEU A 50 -10.97 -8.74 -1.36
C LEU A 50 -10.80 -9.49 -0.02
N LEU A 51 -9.71 -9.23 0.70
CA LEU A 51 -9.44 -9.83 2.02
C LEU A 51 -10.50 -9.46 3.05
N TYR A 52 -10.87 -8.18 3.14
CA TYR A 52 -11.96 -7.72 4.02
C TYR A 52 -13.29 -8.36 3.64
N TRP A 53 -13.64 -8.36 2.34
CA TRP A 53 -14.89 -8.94 1.85
C TRP A 53 -14.98 -10.44 2.14
N PHE A 54 -13.92 -11.18 1.87
CA PHE A 54 -13.83 -12.61 2.12
C PHE A 54 -13.94 -12.90 3.62
N SER A 55 -13.16 -12.21 4.45
CA SER A 55 -13.18 -12.37 5.91
C SER A 55 -14.57 -12.12 6.49
N ILE A 56 -15.26 -11.05 6.03
CA ILE A 56 -16.62 -10.75 6.48
C ILE A 56 -17.59 -11.81 5.98
N LYS A 57 -17.59 -12.14 4.68
CA LYS A 57 -18.57 -13.11 4.14
C LYS A 57 -18.43 -14.50 4.75
N LEU A 58 -17.19 -14.96 4.91
CA LEU A 58 -16.91 -16.28 5.44
C LEU A 58 -17.23 -16.31 6.94
N PHE A 59 -16.68 -15.40 7.75
CA PHE A 59 -16.74 -15.58 9.20
C PHE A 59 -17.96 -14.96 9.88
N ARG A 60 -18.81 -14.19 9.17
CA ARG A 60 -19.92 -13.45 9.81
C ARG A 60 -20.98 -14.32 10.47
N ILE A 61 -21.35 -15.46 9.88
CA ILE A 61 -22.56 -16.20 10.27
C ILE A 61 -22.28 -17.23 11.37
N TRP A 62 -21.24 -18.06 11.23
CA TRP A 62 -21.07 -19.23 12.09
C TRP A 62 -19.98 -19.10 13.16
N THR A 63 -19.10 -18.08 13.10
CA THR A 63 -17.93 -18.06 13.99
C THR A 63 -18.18 -17.37 15.35
N PRO A 64 -17.58 -17.87 16.44
CA PRO A 64 -17.63 -17.22 17.74
C PRO A 64 -17.11 -15.77 17.69
N LEU A 65 -17.61 -14.90 18.58
CA LEU A 65 -17.19 -13.49 18.62
C LEU A 65 -15.68 -13.33 18.82
N LYS A 66 -15.07 -14.14 19.70
CA LYS A 66 -13.61 -14.13 19.95
C LYS A 66 -12.80 -14.36 18.67
N PHE A 67 -13.24 -15.28 17.80
CA PHE A 67 -12.58 -15.55 16.53
C PHE A 67 -12.67 -14.35 15.58
N ARG A 68 -13.85 -13.71 15.48
CA ARG A 68 -14.05 -12.51 14.65
C ARG A 68 -13.16 -11.35 15.10
N VAL A 69 -12.99 -11.17 16.41
CA VAL A 69 -12.07 -10.16 16.97
C VAL A 69 -10.63 -10.44 16.55
N ILE A 70 -10.18 -11.70 16.61
CA ILE A 70 -8.83 -12.08 16.16
C ILE A 70 -8.64 -11.79 14.67
N VAL A 71 -9.60 -12.17 13.82
CA VAL A 71 -9.52 -11.90 12.37
C VAL A 71 -9.42 -10.40 12.09
N VAL A 72 -10.24 -9.58 12.76
CA VAL A 72 -10.18 -8.13 12.61
C VAL A 72 -8.85 -7.57 13.13
N ALA A 73 -8.32 -8.09 14.25
CA ALA A 73 -7.02 -7.69 14.77
C ALA A 73 -5.87 -8.01 13.80
N ILE A 74 -5.90 -9.17 13.13
CA ILE A 74 -4.91 -9.53 12.10
C ILE A 74 -5.00 -8.56 10.91
N LEU A 75 -6.21 -8.28 10.42
CA LEU A 75 -6.42 -7.35 9.31
C LEU A 75 -6.01 -5.92 9.67
N TYR A 76 -6.20 -5.51 10.93
CA TYR A 76 -5.78 -4.21 11.44
C TYR A 76 -4.25 -4.06 11.40
N HIS A 77 -3.52 -5.08 11.84
CA HIS A 77 -2.05 -5.05 11.85
C HIS A 77 -1.38 -5.41 10.52
N ILE A 78 -2.13 -5.48 9.41
CA ILE A 78 -1.60 -5.92 8.10
C ILE A 78 -0.43 -5.07 7.58
N GLY A 79 -0.31 -3.82 8.04
CA GLY A 79 0.89 -3.01 7.80
C GLY A 79 2.19 -3.67 8.30
N GLY A 80 2.12 -4.41 9.41
CA GLY A 80 3.24 -5.19 9.92
C GLY A 80 3.63 -6.37 9.01
N LEU A 81 2.69 -6.97 8.28
CA LEU A 81 2.98 -8.00 7.28
C LEU A 81 3.74 -7.39 6.09
N HIS A 82 3.40 -6.15 5.71
CA HIS A 82 4.07 -5.45 4.59
C HIS A 82 5.52 -5.18 4.92
N SER A 83 5.77 -4.55 6.08
CA SER A 83 7.13 -4.29 6.50
C SER A 83 7.92 -5.58 6.79
N GLY A 84 7.26 -6.61 7.33
CA GLY A 84 7.89 -7.90 7.62
C GLY A 84 8.32 -8.65 6.39
N CYS A 85 7.46 -8.76 5.38
CA CYS A 85 7.82 -9.36 4.09
C CYS A 85 8.82 -8.48 3.33
N GLY A 86 8.78 -7.14 3.46
CA GLY A 86 9.78 -6.26 2.84
C GLY A 86 11.18 -6.50 3.39
N ILE A 87 11.32 -6.57 4.71
CA ILE A 87 12.57 -6.96 5.38
C ILE A 87 12.94 -8.41 5.03
N GLY A 88 11.96 -9.31 4.98
CA GLY A 88 12.16 -10.69 4.56
C GLY A 88 12.76 -10.80 3.16
N ALA A 89 12.22 -10.08 2.18
CA ALA A 89 12.76 -9.99 0.82
C ALA A 89 14.20 -9.49 0.83
N MET A 90 14.49 -8.43 1.62
CA MET A 90 15.85 -7.92 1.78
C MET A 90 16.80 -8.99 2.35
N MET A 91 16.41 -9.72 3.39
CA MET A 91 17.25 -10.76 4.00
C MET A 91 17.58 -11.91 3.03
N TRP A 92 16.57 -12.42 2.32
CA TRP A 92 16.76 -13.45 1.30
C TRP A 92 17.60 -12.96 0.13
N LEU A 93 17.43 -11.69 -0.26
CA LEU A 93 18.22 -11.09 -1.32
C LEU A 93 19.68 -10.95 -0.91
N ILE A 94 19.96 -10.69 0.38
CA ILE A 94 21.33 -10.62 0.93
C ILE A 94 21.99 -11.97 0.84
N LEU A 95 21.27 -13.02 1.24
CA LEU A 95 21.74 -14.39 1.09
C LEU A 95 22.04 -14.73 -0.39
N ALA A 96 21.10 -14.46 -1.29
CA ALA A 96 21.29 -14.71 -2.72
C ALA A 96 22.49 -13.94 -3.29
N TRP A 97 22.64 -12.66 -2.95
CA TRP A 97 23.78 -11.85 -3.36
C TRP A 97 25.11 -12.41 -2.86
N THR A 98 25.18 -12.80 -1.58
CA THR A 98 26.38 -13.43 -1.02
C THR A 98 26.74 -14.72 -1.75
N GLU A 99 25.78 -15.60 -2.02
CA GLU A 99 26.01 -16.85 -2.75
C GLU A 99 26.53 -16.61 -4.19
N HIS A 100 25.96 -15.64 -4.91
CA HIS A 100 26.39 -15.31 -6.27
C HIS A 100 27.79 -14.68 -6.30
N ILE A 101 28.14 -13.86 -5.31
CA ILE A 101 29.48 -13.25 -5.21
C ILE A 101 30.55 -14.27 -4.82
N LEU A 102 30.25 -15.19 -3.89
CA LEU A 102 31.16 -16.28 -3.54
C LEU A 102 31.46 -17.17 -4.74
N ASN A 103 30.47 -17.34 -5.63
CA ASN A 103 30.60 -18.12 -6.85
C ASN A 103 30.72 -17.24 -8.11
N LYS A 104 31.28 -16.02 -7.99
CA LYS A 104 31.28 -15.02 -9.08
C LYS A 104 31.83 -15.52 -10.42
N ASN A 105 32.76 -16.48 -10.41
CA ASN A 105 33.36 -17.04 -11.62
C ASN A 105 32.35 -17.85 -12.46
N LEU A 106 31.24 -18.27 -11.87
CA LEU A 106 30.17 -19.01 -12.54
C LEU A 106 29.16 -18.10 -13.25
N TYR A 107 29.10 -16.83 -12.87
CA TYR A 107 28.07 -15.90 -13.30
C TYR A 107 28.63 -14.79 -14.18
N HIS A 108 27.92 -14.47 -15.26
CA HIS A 108 28.26 -13.34 -16.10
C HIS A 108 28.10 -12.01 -15.34
N TYR A 109 28.93 -11.01 -15.67
CA TYR A 109 28.93 -9.71 -14.98
C TYR A 109 27.56 -9.00 -15.01
N LEU A 110 26.76 -9.20 -16.06
CA LEU A 110 25.40 -8.66 -16.18
C LEU A 110 24.43 -9.23 -15.12
N VAL A 111 24.54 -10.52 -14.81
CA VAL A 111 23.72 -11.16 -13.76
C VAL A 111 24.12 -10.59 -12.40
N LEU A 112 25.43 -10.51 -12.13
CA LEU A 112 25.95 -9.96 -10.88
C LEU A 112 25.61 -8.46 -10.72
N ALA A 113 25.69 -7.68 -11.79
CA ALA A 113 25.37 -6.25 -11.77
C ALA A 113 23.88 -5.99 -11.52
N SER A 114 22.99 -6.73 -12.19
CA SER A 114 21.55 -6.60 -11.98
C SER A 114 21.12 -7.05 -10.58
N LEU A 115 21.75 -8.10 -10.03
CA LEU A 115 21.55 -8.53 -8.65
C LEU A 115 22.03 -7.47 -7.65
N CYS A 116 23.22 -6.92 -7.85
CA CYS A 116 23.78 -5.85 -7.01
C CYS A 116 22.91 -4.58 -7.02
N LEU A 117 22.37 -4.22 -8.18
CA LEU A 117 21.46 -3.09 -8.29
C LEU A 117 20.13 -3.36 -7.56
N SER A 118 19.54 -4.55 -7.74
CA SER A 118 18.32 -4.98 -7.03
C SER A 118 18.52 -4.97 -5.51
N MET A 119 19.68 -5.45 -5.06
CA MET A 119 20.12 -5.42 -3.67
C MET A 119 20.15 -3.99 -3.11
N THR A 120 20.93 -3.13 -3.76
CA THR A 120 21.15 -1.75 -3.31
C THR A 120 19.84 -0.98 -3.21
N VAL A 121 18.97 -1.12 -4.22
CA VAL A 121 17.67 -0.45 -4.25
C VAL A 121 16.74 -0.98 -3.16
N THR A 122 16.72 -2.30 -2.92
CA THR A 122 15.87 -2.91 -1.88
C THR A 122 16.33 -2.50 -0.48
N VAL A 123 17.63 -2.50 -0.22
CA VAL A 123 18.21 -2.05 1.06
C VAL A 123 17.92 -0.57 1.29
N ALA A 124 18.13 0.28 0.27
CA ALA A 124 17.79 1.70 0.37
C ALA A 124 16.29 1.91 0.66
N THR A 125 15.42 1.16 -0.01
CA THR A 125 13.96 1.20 0.22
C THR A 125 13.61 0.86 1.67
N CYS A 126 14.23 -0.17 2.24
CA CYS A 126 14.03 -0.58 3.63
C CYS A 126 14.58 0.46 4.62
N PHE A 127 15.74 1.04 4.32
CA PHE A 127 16.35 2.10 5.13
C PHE A 127 15.43 3.32 5.26
N PHE A 128 14.97 3.89 4.15
CA PHE A 128 14.05 5.04 4.17
C PHE A 128 12.69 4.68 4.80
N ALA A 129 12.27 3.42 4.74
CA ALA A 129 11.05 2.93 5.37
C ALA A 129 11.15 2.67 6.88
N THR A 130 12.34 2.84 7.48
CA THR A 130 12.50 2.66 8.92
C THR A 130 11.59 3.61 9.72
N PRO A 131 11.05 3.19 10.88
CA PRO A 131 10.14 4.02 11.66
C PRO A 131 10.71 5.40 12.01
N LEU A 132 12.01 5.47 12.32
CA LEU A 132 12.70 6.72 12.64
C LEU A 132 12.68 7.70 11.46
N ILE A 133 13.14 7.27 10.28
CA ILE A 133 13.24 8.15 9.11
C ILE A 133 11.84 8.54 8.62
N ARG A 134 10.91 7.59 8.59
CA ARG A 134 9.52 7.87 8.17
C ARG A 134 8.80 8.84 9.11
N ALA A 135 9.03 8.73 10.42
CA ALA A 135 8.40 9.65 11.39
C ALA A 135 8.98 11.07 11.29
N LEU A 136 10.30 11.19 11.11
CA LEU A 136 10.98 12.49 11.02
C LEU A 136 10.82 13.15 9.64
N HIS A 137 10.84 12.37 8.57
CA HIS A 137 10.90 12.85 7.18
C HIS A 137 9.84 12.17 6.30
N HIS A 138 8.57 12.31 6.67
CA HIS A 138 7.45 11.63 6.02
C HIS A 138 7.42 11.82 4.49
N ASN A 139 7.54 13.05 4.00
CA ASN A 139 7.48 13.34 2.57
C ASN A 139 8.66 12.73 1.80
N LEU A 140 9.86 12.72 2.40
CA LEU A 140 11.02 12.07 1.82
C LEU A 140 10.81 10.56 1.72
N PHE A 141 10.31 9.95 2.79
CA PHE A 141 9.94 8.54 2.81
C PHE A 141 8.94 8.22 1.70
N GLU A 142 7.85 8.96 1.57
CA GLU A 142 6.81 8.67 0.58
C GLU A 142 7.33 8.67 -0.86
N ILE A 143 8.16 9.66 -1.19
CA ILE A 143 8.75 9.82 -2.52
C ILE A 143 9.78 8.73 -2.77
N THR A 144 10.76 8.58 -1.87
CA THR A 144 11.86 7.61 -2.05
C THR A 144 11.33 6.18 -2.08
N HIS A 145 10.44 5.80 -1.17
CA HIS A 145 9.88 4.46 -1.12
C HIS A 145 9.07 4.12 -2.38
N ARG A 146 8.41 5.11 -3.00
CA ARG A 146 7.68 4.93 -4.26
C ARG A 146 8.62 4.70 -5.43
N PHE A 147 9.56 5.61 -5.65
CA PHE A 147 10.44 5.55 -6.82
C PHE A 147 11.47 4.42 -6.70
N LEU A 148 12.04 4.19 -5.52
CA LEU A 148 12.90 3.04 -5.28
C LEU A 148 12.11 1.72 -5.37
N GLY A 149 10.84 1.69 -4.94
CA GLY A 149 9.97 0.54 -5.14
C GLY A 149 9.77 0.19 -6.62
N TRP A 150 9.52 1.18 -7.48
CA TRP A 150 9.42 0.96 -8.93
C TRP A 150 10.74 0.51 -9.55
N LEU A 151 11.84 1.15 -9.14
CA LEU A 151 13.16 0.76 -9.59
C LEU A 151 13.47 -0.68 -9.19
N GLY A 152 13.12 -1.09 -7.96
CA GLY A 152 13.30 -2.46 -7.46
C GLY A 152 12.52 -3.51 -8.26
N ILE A 153 11.32 -3.18 -8.74
CA ILE A 153 10.55 -4.07 -9.63
C ILE A 153 11.24 -4.22 -10.98
N ILE A 154 11.72 -3.11 -11.56
CA ILE A 154 12.42 -3.12 -12.86
C ILE A 154 13.71 -3.91 -12.74
N THR A 155 14.53 -3.63 -11.74
CA THR A 155 15.83 -4.28 -11.55
C THR A 155 15.67 -5.76 -11.19
N GLY A 156 14.68 -6.10 -10.37
CA GLY A 156 14.30 -7.47 -10.08
C GLY A 156 13.88 -8.23 -11.33
N LEU A 157 13.08 -7.63 -12.22
CA LEU A 157 12.68 -8.27 -13.48
C LEU A 157 13.88 -8.50 -14.40
N ILE A 158 14.78 -7.52 -14.51
CA ILE A 158 16.02 -7.66 -15.27
C ILE A 158 16.87 -8.81 -14.68
N PHE A 159 16.99 -8.91 -13.36
CA PHE A 159 17.69 -10.01 -12.72
C PHE A 159 17.06 -11.37 -13.03
N VAL A 160 15.72 -11.51 -12.92
CA VAL A 160 15.03 -12.76 -13.23
C VAL A 160 15.27 -13.19 -14.69
N ILE A 161 15.19 -12.25 -15.64
CA ILE A 161 15.43 -12.54 -17.06
C ILE A 161 16.89 -12.92 -17.30
N THR A 162 17.83 -12.13 -16.79
CA THR A 162 19.27 -12.35 -17.02
C THR A 162 19.77 -13.61 -16.32
N SER A 163 19.30 -13.91 -15.11
CA SER A 163 19.62 -15.14 -14.40
C SER A 163 19.05 -16.37 -15.12
N SER A 164 17.80 -16.30 -15.62
CA SER A 164 17.19 -17.38 -16.41
C SER A 164 17.90 -17.64 -17.74
N TRP A 165 18.39 -16.60 -18.41
CA TRP A 165 19.05 -16.75 -19.71
C TRP A 165 20.54 -17.11 -19.60
N TRP A 166 21.13 -17.07 -18.42
CA TRP A 166 22.52 -17.44 -18.21
C TRP A 166 22.65 -18.91 -17.81
N ASP A 167 23.23 -19.73 -18.68
CA ASP A 167 23.52 -21.13 -18.35
C ASP A 167 24.89 -21.24 -17.67
N VAL A 168 24.87 -21.55 -16.37
CA VAL A 168 26.07 -21.69 -15.54
C VAL A 168 26.95 -22.86 -16.01
N ASN A 169 26.39 -23.93 -16.58
CA ASN A 169 27.18 -25.10 -16.97
C ASN A 169 27.93 -24.87 -18.28
N THR A 170 27.28 -24.25 -19.25
CA THR A 170 27.88 -24.00 -20.56
C THR A 170 28.50 -22.62 -20.71
N GLN A 171 28.41 -21.78 -19.67
CA GLN A 171 28.95 -20.42 -19.63
C GLN A 171 28.51 -19.59 -20.85
N SER A 172 27.25 -19.74 -21.24
CA SER A 172 26.71 -19.16 -22.49
C SER A 172 25.29 -18.64 -22.29
N TRP A 173 24.95 -17.57 -23.01
CA TRP A 173 23.58 -17.05 -23.05
C TRP A 173 22.65 -17.96 -23.84
N ARG A 174 21.56 -18.39 -23.20
CA ARG A 174 20.50 -19.22 -23.78
C ARG A 174 19.14 -18.57 -23.54
N ALA A 175 18.78 -17.65 -24.44
CA ALA A 175 17.46 -17.01 -24.38
C ALA A 175 16.35 -18.04 -24.67
N SER A 176 15.64 -18.45 -23.62
CA SER A 176 14.56 -19.44 -23.71
C SER A 176 13.32 -18.97 -22.96
N GLY A 177 12.27 -18.63 -23.71
CA GLY A 177 10.98 -18.28 -23.12
C GLY A 177 10.35 -19.44 -22.34
N LYS A 178 10.55 -20.68 -22.80
CA LYS A 178 10.05 -21.89 -22.12
C LYS A 178 10.69 -22.05 -20.74
N HIS A 179 11.99 -21.80 -20.64
CA HIS A 179 12.70 -21.89 -19.37
C HIS A 179 12.28 -20.76 -18.42
N LEU A 180 12.13 -19.53 -18.94
CA LEU A 180 11.70 -18.37 -18.17
C LEU A 180 10.29 -18.54 -17.58
N VAL A 181 9.33 -19.05 -18.35
CA VAL A 181 7.96 -19.32 -17.89
C VAL A 181 7.89 -20.46 -16.88
N GLY A 182 8.89 -21.34 -16.85
CA GLY A 182 9.04 -22.39 -15.85
C GLY A 182 9.54 -21.89 -14.49
N GLN A 183 10.04 -20.66 -14.39
CA GLN A 183 10.54 -20.09 -13.14
C GLN A 183 9.41 -19.51 -12.27
N GLU A 184 9.47 -19.74 -10.97
CA GLU A 184 8.46 -19.28 -10.00
C GLU A 184 8.52 -17.75 -9.84
N GLU A 185 9.74 -17.22 -9.75
CA GLU A 185 10.02 -15.79 -9.63
C GLU A 185 9.47 -14.98 -10.81
N PHE A 186 9.42 -15.55 -12.01
CA PHE A 186 8.85 -14.89 -13.17
C PHE A 186 7.36 -14.62 -12.96
N TRP A 187 6.61 -15.62 -12.50
CA TRP A 187 5.19 -15.45 -12.21
C TRP A 187 4.92 -14.48 -11.07
N PHE A 188 5.73 -14.50 -10.02
CA PHE A 188 5.63 -13.50 -8.95
C PHE A 188 5.83 -12.07 -9.47
N MET A 189 6.82 -11.85 -10.35
CA MET A 189 7.03 -10.55 -10.99
C MET A 189 5.86 -10.16 -11.90
N ILE A 190 5.32 -11.10 -12.68
CA ILE A 190 4.15 -10.87 -13.53
C ILE A 190 2.92 -10.49 -12.70
N PHE A 191 2.69 -11.12 -11.53
CA PHE A 191 1.57 -10.76 -10.65
C PHE A 191 1.75 -9.41 -9.95
N ILE A 192 2.99 -8.97 -9.68
CA ILE A 192 3.27 -7.64 -9.14
C ILE A 192 2.82 -6.53 -10.11
N MET A 193 3.00 -6.71 -11.42
CA MET A 193 2.69 -5.69 -12.42
C MET A 193 1.24 -5.16 -12.37
N PRO A 194 0.17 -6.00 -12.48
CA PRO A 194 -1.20 -5.51 -12.40
C PRO A 194 -1.54 -4.98 -11.01
N LEU A 195 -0.89 -5.44 -9.94
CA LEU A 195 -1.11 -4.89 -8.59
C LEU A 195 -0.62 -3.45 -8.49
N VAL A 196 0.53 -3.13 -9.09
CA VAL A 196 1.06 -1.76 -9.11
C VAL A 196 0.29 -0.90 -10.11
N VAL A 197 0.18 -1.35 -11.36
CA VAL A 197 -0.52 -0.61 -12.43
C VAL A 197 -1.98 -0.35 -12.03
N GLY A 198 -2.65 -1.35 -11.44
CA GLY A 198 -4.02 -1.26 -10.95
C GLY A 198 -4.26 -0.13 -9.94
N GLN A 199 -3.25 0.28 -9.19
CA GLN A 199 -3.36 1.43 -8.27
C GLN A 199 -3.33 2.77 -9.01
N TRP A 200 -2.61 2.85 -10.13
CA TRP A 200 -2.40 4.09 -10.89
C TRP A 200 -3.43 4.33 -11.97
N ILE A 201 -3.97 3.28 -12.60
CA ILE A 201 -5.02 3.41 -13.63
C ILE A 201 -6.29 4.07 -13.09
N THR A 202 -6.49 4.08 -11.77
CA THR A 202 -7.64 4.69 -11.10
C THR A 202 -7.42 6.16 -10.73
N VAL A 203 -6.19 6.66 -10.82
CA VAL A 203 -5.85 8.05 -10.50
C VAL A 203 -6.35 8.96 -11.62
N ARG A 204 -7.12 9.98 -11.26
CA ARG A 204 -7.62 11.01 -12.18
C ARG A 204 -7.42 12.38 -11.55
N ASN A 205 -7.01 13.33 -12.38
CA ASN A 205 -7.14 14.74 -12.05
C ASN A 205 -8.61 15.13 -12.23
N VAL A 206 -9.24 15.62 -11.17
CA VAL A 206 -10.66 16.00 -11.16
C VAL A 206 -10.79 17.46 -10.77
N PRO A 207 -11.78 18.18 -11.34
CA PRO A 207 -12.10 19.53 -10.91
C PRO A 207 -12.65 19.48 -9.49
N VAL A 208 -12.19 20.37 -8.63
CA VAL A 208 -12.65 20.49 -7.24
C VAL A 208 -13.01 21.94 -6.93
N THR A 209 -13.82 22.14 -5.91
CA THR A 209 -14.08 23.48 -5.37
C THR A 209 -13.59 23.50 -3.93
N VAL A 210 -12.57 24.31 -3.66
CA VAL A 210 -12.03 24.51 -2.31
C VAL A 210 -12.65 25.77 -1.73
N GLN A 211 -13.18 25.68 -0.51
CA GLN A 211 -13.67 26.81 0.27
C GLN A 211 -12.90 26.83 1.59
N ALA A 212 -12.26 27.95 1.91
CA ALA A 212 -11.55 28.15 3.17
C ALA A 212 -12.36 29.10 4.08
N PRO A 213 -13.36 28.61 4.84
CA PRO A 213 -14.16 29.46 5.72
C PRO A 213 -13.34 30.06 6.87
N SER A 214 -12.15 29.51 7.16
CA SER A 214 -11.22 30.06 8.14
C SER A 214 -9.78 29.67 7.78
N ASN A 215 -8.80 30.36 8.39
CA ASN A 215 -7.37 30.01 8.30
C ASN A 215 -7.03 28.68 8.98
N LYS A 216 -8.01 27.99 9.58
CA LYS A 216 -7.82 26.73 10.31
C LYS A 216 -8.42 25.53 9.60
N ALA A 217 -9.30 25.74 8.62
CA ALA A 217 -9.99 24.65 7.93
C ALA A 217 -10.40 24.99 6.51
N SER A 218 -10.35 23.98 5.64
CA SER A 218 -10.85 24.02 4.26
C SER A 218 -11.89 22.93 4.04
N ILE A 219 -12.92 23.25 3.29
CA ILE A 219 -13.96 22.33 2.80
C ILE A 219 -13.73 22.15 1.31
N ILE A 220 -13.61 20.92 0.85
CA ILE A 220 -13.37 20.60 -0.56
C ILE A 220 -14.55 19.81 -1.09
N ARG A 221 -15.17 20.32 -2.16
CA ARG A 221 -16.16 19.61 -2.95
C ARG A 221 -15.45 18.81 -4.05
N VAL A 222 -15.65 17.50 -4.05
CA VAL A 222 -15.05 16.57 -5.02
C VAL A 222 -16.18 15.87 -5.78
N PRO A 223 -16.08 15.70 -7.12
CA PRO A 223 -17.12 15.06 -7.91
C PRO A 223 -17.31 13.57 -7.56
N GLY A 224 -18.56 13.11 -7.68
CA GLY A 224 -19.01 11.74 -7.45
C GLY A 224 -19.50 11.46 -6.03
N GLY A 225 -20.51 10.61 -5.91
CA GLY A 225 -21.08 10.19 -4.64
C GLY A 225 -20.28 9.08 -3.95
N LEU A 226 -20.44 8.97 -2.63
CA LEU A 226 -19.78 7.97 -1.80
C LEU A 226 -20.77 7.29 -0.85
N THR A 227 -20.45 6.05 -0.47
CA THR A 227 -21.10 5.45 0.70
C THR A 227 -20.53 6.11 1.96
N SER A 228 -21.41 6.41 2.93
CA SER A 228 -21.02 7.00 4.22
C SER A 228 -19.95 6.15 4.91
N GLY A 229 -18.99 6.81 5.57
CA GLY A 229 -17.87 6.16 6.27
C GLY A 229 -16.69 5.75 5.38
N LEU A 230 -16.68 6.15 4.11
CA LEU A 230 -15.52 5.96 3.24
C LEU A 230 -14.55 7.15 3.33
N HIS A 231 -13.28 6.86 3.05
CA HIS A 231 -12.21 7.84 2.98
C HIS A 231 -11.88 8.15 1.52
N THR A 232 -11.42 9.37 1.25
CA THR A 232 -10.92 9.79 -0.06
C THR A 232 -9.45 10.18 0.04
N ARG A 233 -8.67 9.68 -0.93
CA ARG A 233 -7.27 10.04 -1.12
C ARG A 233 -7.16 11.19 -2.11
N VAL A 234 -6.40 12.21 -1.76
CA VAL A 234 -6.14 13.36 -2.63
C VAL A 234 -4.65 13.66 -2.70
N SER A 235 -4.22 14.16 -3.86
CA SER A 235 -2.86 14.64 -4.10
C SER A 235 -2.91 15.89 -4.98
N ARG A 236 -2.00 16.84 -4.73
CA ARG A 236 -1.80 18.00 -5.60
C ARG A 236 -0.93 17.66 -6.82
N GLY A 237 0.13 16.87 -6.60
CA GLY A 237 1.13 16.58 -7.62
C GLY A 237 0.93 15.26 -8.38
N GLY A 238 -0.06 14.43 -8.00
CA GLY A 238 -0.38 13.14 -8.64
C GLY A 238 0.66 12.04 -8.37
N LEU A 239 1.93 12.31 -8.65
CA LEU A 239 3.08 11.42 -8.40
C LEU A 239 3.84 11.75 -7.11
N ARG A 240 3.40 12.75 -6.35
CA ARG A 240 4.04 13.22 -5.09
C ARG A 240 3.25 12.77 -3.85
N GLU A 241 3.15 13.60 -2.83
CA GLU A 241 2.47 13.32 -1.57
C GLU A 241 0.97 13.00 -1.77
N TRP A 242 0.46 12.02 -1.03
CA TRP A 242 -0.94 11.59 -1.06
C TRP A 242 -1.49 11.55 0.36
N HIS A 243 -2.61 12.23 0.60
CA HIS A 243 -3.22 12.31 1.93
C HIS A 243 -4.62 11.70 1.94
N ILE A 244 -4.98 11.06 3.04
CA ILE A 244 -6.27 10.40 3.26
C ILE A 244 -7.13 11.29 4.17
N PHE A 245 -8.38 11.50 3.78
CA PHE A 245 -9.34 12.23 4.58
C PHE A 245 -10.69 11.52 4.63
N GLY A 246 -11.40 11.67 5.75
CA GLY A 246 -12.80 11.25 5.84
C GLY A 246 -13.66 11.99 4.81
N SER A 247 -14.61 11.28 4.21
CA SER A 247 -15.50 11.86 3.20
C SER A 247 -16.96 11.85 3.66
N ILE A 248 -17.65 12.94 3.37
CA ILE A 248 -19.06 13.15 3.70
C ILE A 248 -19.83 13.20 2.38
N SER A 249 -20.83 12.36 2.22
CA SER A 249 -21.66 12.32 1.01
C SER A 249 -23.09 11.97 1.37
N GLU A 250 -24.05 12.60 0.66
CA GLU A 250 -25.49 12.32 0.82
C GLU A 250 -25.84 10.88 0.43
N GLY A 251 -25.05 10.31 -0.47
CA GLY A 251 -25.13 8.90 -0.83
C GLY A 251 -24.32 8.56 -2.07
N LYS A 252 -24.35 7.28 -2.42
CA LYS A 252 -23.61 6.71 -3.55
C LYS A 252 -23.93 7.39 -4.89
N HIS A 253 -25.17 7.82 -5.08
CA HIS A 253 -25.65 8.42 -6.33
C HIS A 253 -25.66 9.95 -6.28
N ALA A 254 -25.07 10.56 -5.26
CA ALA A 254 -24.91 12.01 -5.20
C ALA A 254 -23.92 12.47 -6.28
N ASP A 255 -24.08 13.72 -6.72
CA ASP A 255 -23.19 14.33 -7.71
C ASP A 255 -21.81 14.66 -7.14
N CYS A 256 -21.70 14.79 -5.81
CA CYS A 256 -20.44 15.11 -5.14
C CYS A 256 -20.33 14.53 -3.71
N HIS A 257 -19.13 14.61 -3.19
CA HIS A 257 -18.81 14.41 -1.79
C HIS A 257 -17.90 15.52 -1.28
N TYR A 258 -17.93 15.74 0.02
CA TYR A 258 -17.18 16.76 0.71
C TYR A 258 -16.07 16.15 1.53
N ILE A 259 -14.95 16.86 1.59
CA ILE A 259 -13.82 16.56 2.46
C ILE A 259 -13.59 17.79 3.33
N VAL A 260 -13.45 17.58 4.64
CA VAL A 260 -13.08 18.64 5.58
C VAL A 260 -11.64 18.44 5.99
N MET A 261 -10.81 19.46 5.79
CA MET A 261 -9.38 19.44 6.11
C MET A 261 -9.08 20.49 7.16
N ALA A 262 -8.57 20.06 8.31
CA ALA A 262 -7.97 20.95 9.28
C ALA A 262 -6.52 21.27 8.87
N VAL A 263 -6.09 22.50 9.08
CA VAL A 263 -4.71 22.92 8.78
C VAL A 263 -3.78 22.41 9.87
N GLN A 264 -3.01 21.35 9.56
CA GLN A 264 -2.08 20.71 10.51
C GLN A 264 -0.64 20.56 9.98
N GLY A 265 -0.42 20.71 8.68
CA GLY A 265 0.91 20.64 8.07
C GLY A 265 0.99 21.37 6.73
N GLY A 266 2.15 21.28 6.08
CA GLY A 266 2.44 22.00 4.83
C GLY A 266 1.41 21.74 3.73
N PHE A 267 1.04 20.47 3.51
CA PHE A 267 0.01 20.10 2.52
C PHE A 267 -1.34 20.78 2.78
N THR A 268 -1.85 20.69 4.01
CA THR A 268 -3.16 21.24 4.39
C THR A 268 -3.16 22.77 4.44
N ARG A 269 -2.02 23.38 4.81
CA ARG A 269 -1.86 24.85 4.79
C ARG A 269 -1.90 25.35 3.36
N ALA A 270 -1.11 24.74 2.48
CA ALA A 270 -1.07 25.11 1.08
C ALA A 270 -2.42 24.86 0.37
N MET A 271 -3.21 23.88 0.82
CA MET A 271 -4.59 23.71 0.33
C MET A 271 -5.51 24.88 0.72
N ASN A 272 -5.32 25.43 1.92
CA ASN A 272 -6.11 26.57 2.44
C ASN A 272 -5.73 27.88 1.76
N GLU A 273 -4.43 28.08 1.52
CA GLU A 273 -3.86 29.28 0.89
C GLU A 273 -4.08 29.30 -0.63
N ASP A 274 -3.70 28.22 -1.33
CA ASP A 274 -3.66 28.20 -2.80
C ASP A 274 -5.01 27.90 -3.46
N GLN A 275 -5.93 27.25 -2.73
CA GLN A 275 -7.27 26.84 -3.19
C GLN A 275 -7.31 26.29 -4.63
N PRO A 276 -6.63 25.17 -4.92
CA PRO A 276 -6.48 24.67 -6.28
C PRO A 276 -7.80 24.26 -6.93
N GLU A 277 -7.93 24.52 -8.24
CA GLU A 277 -9.11 24.17 -9.03
C GLU A 277 -9.18 22.68 -9.40
N THR A 278 -8.06 21.96 -9.31
CA THR A 278 -8.00 20.52 -9.61
C THR A 278 -7.18 19.76 -8.58
N LEU A 279 -7.57 18.50 -8.34
CA LEU A 279 -6.83 17.57 -7.49
C LEU A 279 -6.80 16.18 -8.11
N TYR A 280 -5.74 15.44 -7.83
CA TYR A 280 -5.67 14.03 -8.16
C TYR A 280 -6.39 13.21 -7.09
N THR A 281 -7.34 12.39 -7.51
CA THR A 281 -8.04 11.43 -6.66
C THR A 281 -8.22 10.09 -7.36
N LYS A 282 -8.65 9.06 -6.63
CA LYS A 282 -8.98 7.75 -7.20
C LYS A 282 -10.48 7.66 -7.48
N THR A 283 -10.83 7.41 -8.75
CA THR A 283 -12.24 7.39 -9.20
C THR A 283 -12.94 6.06 -9.01
N TRP A 284 -12.21 4.94 -9.02
CA TRP A 284 -12.78 3.61 -8.80
C TRP A 284 -12.98 3.33 -7.30
N LYS A 285 -14.14 3.71 -6.80
CA LYS A 285 -14.60 3.44 -5.44
C LYS A 285 -15.61 2.27 -5.50
N VAL A 286 -15.10 1.04 -5.73
CA VAL A 286 -15.97 -0.15 -5.86
C VAL A 286 -16.74 -0.41 -4.56
N ASN A 287 -18.03 -0.65 -4.75
CA ASN A 287 -19.03 -0.88 -3.70
C ASN A 287 -18.60 -1.96 -2.70
N MET A 288 -18.60 -1.61 -1.42
CA MET A 288 -18.96 -2.58 -0.39
C MET A 288 -20.28 -2.15 0.23
N LEU A 289 -21.21 -3.09 0.28
CA LEU A 289 -22.55 -2.96 0.85
C LEU A 289 -22.45 -2.60 2.35
N TYR A 290 -22.46 -1.31 2.68
CA TYR A 290 -22.70 -0.85 4.03
C TYR A 290 -24.06 -0.17 4.10
N LYS A 291 -24.93 -0.65 4.99
CA LYS A 291 -26.21 0.00 5.30
C LYS A 291 -25.94 1.37 5.90
N LYS A 292 -26.65 2.38 5.39
CA LYS A 292 -26.63 3.80 5.82
C LYS A 292 -26.55 3.93 7.35
N LYS A 293 -25.56 4.68 7.83
CA LYS A 293 -25.63 5.45 9.07
C LYS A 293 -25.20 6.88 8.74
N TYR A 294 -26.06 7.84 9.06
CA TYR A 294 -25.82 9.26 8.89
C TYR A 294 -24.91 9.74 10.02
N PHE A 295 -23.87 10.50 9.71
CA PHE A 295 -23.08 11.23 10.70
C PHE A 295 -23.43 12.72 10.57
N ILE A 296 -23.90 13.31 11.66
CA ILE A 296 -24.02 14.76 11.80
C ILE A 296 -22.77 15.19 12.57
N ILE A 297 -21.87 15.93 11.91
CA ILE A 297 -20.72 16.55 12.58
C ILE A 297 -21.18 17.95 13.00
N SER A 298 -21.36 18.14 14.31
CA SER A 298 -21.59 19.47 14.88
C SER A 298 -20.25 20.04 15.33
N PHE A 299 -19.82 21.17 14.76
CA PHE A 299 -18.68 21.92 15.29
C PHE A 299 -19.15 22.74 16.49
N PRO A 300 -18.44 22.74 17.63
CA PRO A 300 -18.71 23.68 18.70
C PRO A 300 -18.28 25.08 18.21
N GLY A 301 -19.25 25.98 17.98
CA GLY A 301 -18.99 27.43 17.82
C GLY A 301 -19.28 28.07 16.46
N SER A 302 -19.84 27.36 15.48
CA SER A 302 -20.30 27.98 14.23
C SER A 302 -21.83 28.15 14.25
N SER A 303 -22.32 29.33 14.58
CA SER A 303 -23.69 29.75 14.30
C SER A 303 -23.86 29.92 12.79
N PHE A 304 -24.27 28.88 12.08
CA PHE A 304 -24.81 29.00 10.73
C PHE A 304 -26.19 29.68 10.81
N PRO A 305 -26.48 30.73 10.02
CA PRO A 305 -27.84 31.23 9.90
C PRO A 305 -28.74 30.13 9.32
N ASN A 306 -29.83 29.84 10.04
CA ASN A 306 -30.90 28.93 9.63
C ASN A 306 -31.59 29.44 8.36
N SER A 307 -31.08 29.10 7.18
CA SER A 307 -31.86 29.12 5.94
C SER A 307 -31.13 28.38 4.83
N SER A 308 -31.49 27.10 4.60
CA SER A 308 -31.39 26.35 3.32
C SER A 308 -31.09 24.84 3.44
N LEU A 309 -31.05 24.26 4.64
CA LEU A 309 -31.01 22.80 4.78
C LEU A 309 -32.42 22.24 5.04
N PRO A 310 -32.92 21.27 4.25
CA PRO A 310 -34.18 20.60 4.57
C PRO A 310 -34.06 19.85 5.90
N SER A 311 -35.09 19.98 6.74
CA SER A 311 -35.14 19.37 8.06
C SER A 311 -35.08 17.83 7.97
N PRO A 312 -34.25 17.16 8.78
CA PRO A 312 -34.24 15.71 8.82
C PRO A 312 -35.51 15.16 9.51
N PRO A 313 -36.00 13.96 9.12
CA PRO A 313 -37.11 13.30 9.80
C PRO A 313 -36.73 12.88 11.23
N PRO A 314 -37.71 12.71 12.15
CA PRO A 314 -37.46 12.63 13.59
C PRO A 314 -36.61 11.42 13.99
N GLN A 315 -35.54 11.70 14.76
CA GLN A 315 -34.58 10.75 15.31
C GLN A 315 -35.19 9.86 16.39
N LYS A 316 -34.93 8.55 16.32
CA LYS A 316 -34.85 7.68 17.51
C LYS A 316 -33.45 7.06 17.56
N SER A 317 -32.86 7.10 18.75
CA SER A 317 -31.54 6.60 19.18
C SER A 317 -30.33 7.52 18.93
N HIS A 318 -29.89 8.17 20.00
CA HIS A 318 -28.51 8.58 20.21
C HIS A 318 -27.64 7.31 20.32
N VAL A 319 -26.61 7.21 19.49
CA VAL A 319 -25.54 6.23 19.67
C VAL A 319 -24.23 6.98 19.47
N ASP A 320 -23.50 7.18 20.55
CA ASP A 320 -22.13 7.69 20.54
C ASP A 320 -21.27 6.74 19.70
N CYS A 321 -20.81 7.21 18.54
CA CYS A 321 -19.94 6.45 17.68
C CYS A 321 -18.63 7.23 17.56
N HIS A 322 -17.64 6.79 18.34
CA HIS A 322 -16.26 7.26 18.24
C HIS A 322 -15.81 7.17 16.78
N ILE A 323 -15.43 8.33 16.23
CA ILE A 323 -14.78 8.44 14.94
C ILE A 323 -13.41 7.79 15.10
N PHE A 324 -13.21 6.59 14.54
CA PHE A 324 -11.87 6.04 14.36
C PHE A 324 -11.20 6.80 13.20
N LEU A 325 -10.72 7.99 13.53
CA LEU A 325 -9.65 8.69 12.81
C LEU A 325 -8.36 7.89 13.04
N ASP A 326 -7.90 7.12 12.07
CA ASP A 326 -6.49 7.11 11.66
C ASP A 326 -6.29 6.19 10.45
N PHE A 327 -5.79 6.75 9.35
CA PHE A 327 -4.97 6.02 8.39
C PHE A 327 -4.05 7.05 7.72
N SER A 328 -3.21 7.72 8.51
CA SER A 328 -1.94 8.27 8.01
C SER A 328 -1.03 8.76 9.15
N THR A 329 -0.94 8.10 10.30
CA THR A 329 0.27 8.18 11.16
C THR A 329 0.25 7.10 12.24
N GLY A 330 1.23 6.18 12.24
CA GLY A 330 1.66 5.45 13.44
C GLY A 330 0.81 4.25 13.88
N GLU A 331 1.12 3.07 13.34
CA GLU A 331 1.69 1.90 14.06
C GLU A 331 1.98 0.75 13.07
#